data_AF-A0A9W4LNA0-F1
#
_entry.id   AF-A0A9W4LNA0-F1
#
_cell.length_a   1.000
_cell.length_b   1.000
_cell.length_c   1.000
_cell.angle_alpha   90.00
_cell.angle_beta   90.00
_cell.angle_gamma   90.00
#
_symmetry.space_group_name_H-M   'P 1'
#
loop_
_entity.id
_entity.type
_entity.pdbx_description
1 polymer ?
#
loop_
_entity_poly.entity_id
_entity_poly.type
_entity_poly.pdbx_seq_one_letter_code
_entity_poly.pdbx_strand_id
1 'polypeptide(L)'
;MIAQELITIPPQTALQVFTTEDAITPYLAKVREHIDQFSGDISTIKGRKDIASMAYKVAQTKTYLEGVGKELADEQKQIPKKIDACRKRIRDTLDAWRDEVRAPLTKWEEAEEGRVNAHREAIACLEAYAKPASPETDAATLKGFLSVAQGVVIGPQCEEYEAAYAKAKETAVASLKTAIITRERYEAEQAELEVLRREAEERKQRDREEEIRREAAEQERLRVENAAKAEREAADLREQELKRQAEDAERRVAETETRLKREAEEARAAEEAETRKREADREHRRAINQKALDAFIAGGISREIAIQALMLIAQRAIPNVTIQY
;
A
#
# COMPACT_ATOMS: atom_id res chain seq x y z
N MET A 1 107.06 25.98 -26.51
CA MET A 1 107.50 25.77 -25.11
C MET A 1 108.52 24.66 -25.12
N ILE A 2 109.69 24.85 -24.52
CA ILE A 2 110.68 23.77 -24.35
C ILE A 2 110.11 22.83 -23.27
N ALA A 3 109.96 21.54 -23.59
CA ALA A 3 109.46 20.54 -22.65
C ALA A 3 110.24 20.60 -21.32
N GLN A 4 109.53 20.65 -20.19
CA GLN A 4 110.13 20.80 -18.85
C GLN A 4 110.26 19.45 -18.13
N GLU A 5 109.63 18.42 -18.66
CA GLU A 5 109.72 17.02 -18.25
C GLU A 5 111.02 16.34 -18.74
N LEU A 6 111.47 15.32 -18.01
CA LEU A 6 112.70 14.57 -18.28
C LEU A 6 112.49 13.46 -19.31
N ILE A 7 111.24 12.99 -19.47
CA ILE A 7 110.87 11.94 -20.41
C ILE A 7 109.48 12.22 -21.00
N THR A 8 109.21 11.61 -22.14
CA THR A 8 107.89 11.59 -22.77
C THR A 8 107.51 10.16 -23.12
N ILE A 9 106.22 9.83 -23.04
CA ILE A 9 105.70 8.55 -23.55
C ILE A 9 105.13 8.79 -24.95
N PRO A 10 105.59 8.04 -25.98
CA PRO A 10 105.01 8.13 -27.31
C PRO A 10 103.51 7.82 -27.28
N PRO A 11 102.64 8.64 -27.90
CA PRO A 11 101.20 8.42 -27.88
C PRO A 11 100.79 7.02 -28.35
N GLN A 12 101.55 6.44 -29.29
CA GLN A 12 101.27 5.12 -29.87
C GLN A 12 101.50 3.97 -28.88
N THR A 13 102.39 4.14 -27.89
CA THR A 13 102.70 3.11 -26.89
C THR A 13 102.10 3.42 -25.53
N ALA A 14 101.51 4.60 -25.35
CA ALA A 14 101.03 5.08 -24.07
C ALA A 14 100.01 4.13 -23.43
N LEU A 15 99.01 3.66 -24.16
CA LEU A 15 98.04 2.71 -23.63
C LEU A 15 98.72 1.45 -23.06
N GLN A 16 99.63 0.85 -23.82
CA GLN A 16 100.36 -0.35 -23.40
C GLN A 16 101.20 -0.10 -22.14
N VAL A 17 101.88 1.06 -22.06
CA VAL A 17 102.68 1.44 -20.90
C VAL A 17 101.84 1.53 -19.61
N PHE A 18 100.59 1.99 -19.71
CA PHE A 18 99.70 2.15 -18.56
C PHE A 18 98.83 0.91 -18.26
N THR A 19 98.69 -0.05 -19.19
CA THR A 19 97.88 -1.25 -19.00
C THR A 19 98.67 -2.52 -18.72
N THR A 20 99.97 -2.55 -19.03
CA THR A 20 100.84 -3.71 -18.84
C THR A 20 101.60 -3.58 -17.53
N GLU A 21 101.58 -4.66 -16.73
CA GLU A 21 102.36 -4.75 -15.49
C GLU A 21 103.84 -4.42 -15.75
N ASP A 22 104.41 -3.58 -14.90
CA ASP A 22 105.80 -3.08 -14.97
C ASP A 22 106.24 -2.36 -16.26
N ALA A 23 105.34 -2.10 -17.22
CA ALA A 23 105.72 -1.44 -18.47
C ALA A 23 106.13 0.05 -18.31
N ILE A 24 105.78 0.67 -17.18
CA ILE A 24 106.25 2.00 -16.80
C ILE A 24 107.68 1.99 -16.26
N THR A 25 108.18 0.84 -15.79
CA THR A 25 109.48 0.71 -15.11
C THR A 25 110.66 1.20 -15.97
N PRO A 26 110.76 0.89 -17.28
CA PRO A 26 111.82 1.44 -18.14
C PRO A 26 111.79 2.97 -18.28
N TYR A 27 110.61 3.58 -18.21
CA TYR A 27 110.46 5.03 -18.25
C TYR A 27 110.91 5.67 -16.94
N LEU A 28 110.54 5.08 -15.80
CA LEU A 28 111.04 5.51 -14.49
C LEU A 28 112.56 5.33 -14.37
N ALA A 29 113.11 4.26 -14.94
CA ALA A 29 114.56 4.03 -15.01
C ALA A 29 115.27 5.13 -15.81
N LYS A 30 114.71 5.61 -16.92
CA LYS A 30 115.25 6.77 -17.66
C LYS A 30 115.21 8.05 -16.84
N VAL A 31 114.14 8.30 -16.08
CA VAL A 31 114.10 9.45 -15.13
C VAL A 31 115.22 9.31 -14.09
N ARG A 32 115.43 8.10 -13.57
CA ARG A 32 116.51 7.82 -12.62
C ARG A 32 117.88 8.07 -13.22
N GLU A 33 118.12 7.66 -14.46
CA GLU A 33 119.37 7.92 -15.17
C GLU A 33 119.66 9.42 -15.30
N HIS A 34 118.65 10.25 -15.62
CA HIS A 34 118.80 11.71 -15.64
C HIS A 34 119.17 12.29 -14.26
N ILE A 35 118.66 11.69 -13.18
CA ILE A 35 119.01 12.08 -11.80
C ILE A 35 120.44 11.66 -11.47
N ASP A 36 120.84 10.43 -11.82
CA ASP A 36 122.16 9.88 -11.51
C ASP A 36 123.29 10.58 -12.29
N GLN A 37 123.01 11.03 -13.52
CA GLN A 37 123.96 11.82 -14.33
C GLN A 37 124.08 13.29 -13.87
N PHE A 38 123.15 13.76 -13.04
CA PHE A 38 123.14 15.13 -12.55
C PHE A 38 124.00 15.29 -11.29
N SER A 39 124.99 16.19 -11.36
CA SER A 39 125.83 16.58 -10.22
C SER A 39 125.70 18.08 -9.97
N GLY A 40 125.14 18.44 -8.81
CA GLY A 40 124.99 19.82 -8.37
C GLY A 40 125.85 20.11 -7.13
N ASP A 41 126.67 21.16 -7.19
CA ASP A 41 127.47 21.59 -6.04
C ASP A 41 126.64 22.41 -5.05
N ILE A 42 126.27 21.78 -3.93
CA ILE A 42 125.47 22.40 -2.87
C ILE A 42 126.15 23.62 -2.23
N SER A 43 127.48 23.73 -2.29
CA SER A 43 128.22 24.82 -1.67
C SER A 43 128.04 26.16 -2.41
N THR A 44 127.70 26.13 -3.71
CA THR A 44 127.52 27.33 -4.52
C THR A 44 126.05 27.74 -4.70
N ILE A 45 125.81 29.04 -4.87
CA ILE A 45 124.46 29.57 -5.18
C ILE A 45 123.93 28.96 -6.50
N LYS A 46 124.80 28.80 -7.50
CA LYS A 46 124.44 28.22 -8.79
C LYS A 46 124.04 26.74 -8.65
N GLY A 47 124.86 25.92 -7.99
CA GLY A 47 124.55 24.50 -7.83
C GLY A 47 123.28 24.24 -7.02
N ARG A 48 122.97 25.06 -6.00
CA ARG A 48 121.66 25.00 -5.30
C ARG A 48 120.48 25.30 -6.22
N LYS A 49 120.61 26.26 -7.14
CA LYS A 49 119.58 26.56 -8.14
C LYS A 49 119.43 25.43 -9.15
N ASP A 50 120.53 24.81 -9.56
CA ASP A 50 120.51 23.69 -10.50
C ASP A 50 119.84 22.45 -9.86
N ILE A 51 120.09 22.17 -8.57
CA ILE A 51 119.41 21.10 -7.81
C ILE A 51 117.90 21.37 -7.74
N ALA A 52 117.49 22.60 -7.42
CA ALA A 52 116.08 22.98 -7.38
C ALA A 52 115.41 22.84 -8.75
N SER A 53 116.12 23.19 -9.82
CA SER A 53 115.66 23.01 -11.20
C SER A 53 115.46 21.54 -11.55
N MET A 54 116.41 20.66 -11.19
CA MET A 54 116.26 19.21 -11.42
C MET A 54 115.07 18.63 -10.67
N ALA A 55 114.89 18.99 -9.39
CA ALA A 55 113.73 18.57 -8.61
C ALA A 55 112.40 19.03 -9.24
N TYR A 56 112.36 20.26 -9.76
CA TYR A 56 111.19 20.78 -10.47
C TYR A 56 110.90 19.99 -11.76
N LYS A 57 111.92 19.61 -12.54
CA LYS A 57 111.75 18.76 -13.73
C LYS A 57 111.20 17.37 -13.38
N VAL A 58 111.63 16.78 -12.26
CA VAL A 58 111.05 15.51 -11.76
C VAL A 58 109.57 15.68 -11.41
N ALA A 59 109.21 16.76 -10.71
CA ALA A 59 107.81 17.07 -10.39
C ALA A 59 106.97 17.28 -11.66
N GLN A 60 107.48 17.99 -12.66
CA GLN A 60 106.81 18.17 -13.95
C GLN A 60 106.63 16.85 -14.70
N THR A 61 107.65 15.99 -14.68
CA THR A 61 107.58 14.65 -15.27
C THR A 61 106.49 13.80 -14.61
N LYS A 62 106.35 13.86 -13.27
CA LYS A 62 105.26 13.20 -12.56
C LYS A 62 103.90 13.71 -13.06
N THR A 63 103.69 15.03 -13.07
CA THR A 63 102.43 15.64 -13.51
C THR A 63 102.10 15.26 -14.95
N TYR A 64 103.09 15.24 -15.84
CA TYR A 64 102.94 14.78 -17.22
C TYR A 64 102.47 13.32 -17.27
N LEU A 65 103.14 12.40 -16.57
CA LEU A 65 102.79 10.98 -16.58
C LEU A 65 101.38 10.72 -15.99
N GLU A 66 101.03 11.37 -14.89
CA GLU A 66 99.67 11.30 -14.31
C GLU A 66 98.61 11.84 -15.29
N GLY A 67 98.92 12.93 -16.00
CA GLY A 67 98.07 13.52 -17.03
C GLY A 67 97.79 12.54 -18.17
N VAL A 68 98.84 11.93 -18.75
CA VAL A 68 98.71 10.93 -19.82
C VAL A 68 97.86 9.74 -19.36
N GLY A 69 98.11 9.20 -18.17
CA GLY A 69 97.32 8.08 -17.63
C GLY A 69 95.85 8.43 -17.42
N LYS A 70 95.56 9.64 -16.94
CA LYS A 70 94.18 10.13 -16.76
C LYS A 70 93.44 10.28 -18.10
N GLU A 71 94.08 10.93 -19.08
CA GLU A 71 93.50 11.13 -20.42
C GLU A 71 93.19 9.78 -21.08
N LEU A 72 94.10 8.81 -21.01
CA LEU A 72 93.87 7.45 -21.51
C LEU A 72 92.69 6.78 -20.81
N ALA A 73 92.60 6.85 -19.48
CA ALA A 73 91.50 6.26 -18.73
C ALA A 73 90.15 6.91 -19.09
N ASP A 74 90.13 8.23 -19.28
CA ASP A 74 88.92 8.97 -19.65
C ASP A 74 88.48 8.65 -21.08
N GLU A 75 89.42 8.53 -22.03
CA GLU A 75 89.14 8.09 -23.40
C GLU A 75 88.64 6.65 -23.44
N GLN A 76 89.28 5.73 -22.71
CA GLN A 76 88.86 4.33 -22.64
C GLN A 76 87.45 4.17 -22.05
N LYS A 77 87.08 4.97 -21.03
CA LYS A 77 85.71 4.99 -20.48
C LYS A 77 84.65 5.45 -21.51
N GLN A 78 85.03 6.21 -22.54
CA GLN A 78 84.09 6.58 -23.60
C GLN A 78 83.71 5.39 -24.48
N ILE A 79 84.56 4.36 -24.60
CA ILE A 79 84.27 3.18 -25.42
C ILE A 79 83.05 2.42 -24.87
N PRO A 80 83.02 1.96 -23.59
CA PRO A 80 81.82 1.33 -23.02
C PRO A 80 80.58 2.21 -23.10
N LYS A 81 80.72 3.52 -22.80
CA LYS A 81 79.60 4.49 -22.88
C LYS A 81 78.99 4.53 -24.29
N LYS A 82 79.82 4.59 -25.33
CA LYS A 82 79.37 4.58 -26.74
C LYS A 82 78.76 3.24 -27.13
N ILE A 83 79.33 2.12 -26.68
CA ILE A 83 78.80 0.78 -26.93
C ILE A 83 77.39 0.66 -26.32
N ASP A 84 77.20 1.05 -25.06
CA ASP A 84 75.89 0.95 -24.40
C ASP A 84 74.85 1.88 -25.02
N ALA A 85 75.25 3.10 -25.41
CA ALA A 85 74.38 4.00 -26.15
C ALA A 85 73.97 3.42 -27.51
N CYS A 86 74.90 2.82 -28.24
CA CYS A 86 74.62 2.15 -29.51
C CYS A 86 73.68 0.95 -29.33
N ARG A 87 73.95 0.08 -28.34
CA ARG A 87 73.10 -1.07 -28.00
C ARG A 87 71.68 -0.64 -27.63
N LYS A 88 71.54 0.43 -26.85
CA LYS A 88 70.22 1.00 -26.54
C LYS A 88 69.52 1.48 -27.80
N ARG A 89 70.19 2.27 -28.63
CA ARG A 89 69.62 2.75 -29.89
C ARG A 89 69.18 1.59 -30.79
N ILE A 90 69.98 0.54 -30.90
CA ILE A 90 69.64 -0.66 -31.68
C ILE A 90 68.35 -1.27 -31.14
N ARG A 91 68.27 -1.54 -29.84
CA ARG A 91 67.08 -2.13 -29.21
C ARG A 91 65.84 -1.26 -29.47
N ASP A 92 65.90 0.00 -29.09
CA ASP A 92 64.75 0.91 -29.16
C ASP A 92 64.26 1.08 -30.61
N THR A 93 65.19 1.12 -31.57
CA THR A 93 64.85 1.20 -33.01
C THR A 93 64.21 -0.10 -33.52
N LEU A 94 64.77 -1.26 -33.16
CA LEU A 94 64.24 -2.55 -33.60
C LEU A 94 62.87 -2.86 -32.96
N ASP A 95 62.66 -2.49 -31.70
CA ASP A 95 61.35 -2.59 -31.04
C ASP A 95 60.31 -1.69 -31.74
N ALA A 96 60.67 -0.43 -32.04
CA ALA A 96 59.78 0.47 -32.76
C ALA A 96 59.42 -0.06 -34.17
N TRP A 97 60.39 -0.58 -34.91
CA TRP A 97 60.14 -1.17 -36.24
C TRP A 97 59.33 -2.46 -36.16
N ARG A 98 59.54 -3.31 -35.14
CA ARG A 98 58.68 -4.48 -34.90
C ARG A 98 57.22 -4.04 -34.73
N ASP A 99 56.98 -3.04 -33.90
CA ASP A 99 55.64 -2.55 -33.60
C ASP A 99 55.00 -1.90 -34.83
N GLU A 100 55.77 -1.12 -35.61
CA GLU A 100 55.34 -0.54 -36.88
C GLU A 100 54.94 -1.63 -37.89
N VAL A 101 55.79 -2.66 -38.05
CA VAL A 101 55.53 -3.80 -38.97
C VAL A 101 54.32 -4.60 -38.52
N ARG A 102 54.08 -4.73 -37.21
CA ARG A 102 52.95 -5.49 -36.65
C ARG A 102 51.64 -4.70 -36.67
N ALA A 103 51.69 -3.37 -36.66
CA ALA A 103 50.52 -2.51 -36.51
C ALA A 103 49.40 -2.76 -37.54
N PRO A 104 49.66 -2.97 -38.86
CA PRO A 104 48.60 -3.28 -39.82
C PRO A 104 47.88 -4.59 -39.49
N LEU A 105 48.61 -5.63 -39.06
CA LEU A 105 48.00 -6.90 -38.68
C LEU A 105 47.17 -6.75 -37.40
N THR A 106 47.64 -5.96 -36.42
CA THR A 106 46.88 -5.70 -35.19
C THR A 106 45.56 -5.01 -35.50
N LYS A 107 45.59 -3.97 -36.35
CA LYS A 107 44.36 -3.28 -36.78
C LYS A 107 43.39 -4.20 -37.51
N TRP A 108 43.90 -5.10 -38.35
CA TRP A 108 43.06 -6.08 -39.03
C TRP A 108 42.46 -7.09 -38.06
N GLU A 109 43.24 -7.64 -37.13
CA GLU A 109 42.76 -8.58 -36.10
C GLU A 109 41.66 -7.95 -35.25
N GLU A 110 41.83 -6.70 -34.81
CA GLU A 110 40.82 -5.96 -34.03
C GLU A 110 39.54 -5.71 -34.85
N ALA A 111 39.68 -5.29 -36.11
CA ALA A 111 38.55 -5.05 -36.99
C ALA A 111 37.79 -6.36 -37.29
N GLU A 112 38.52 -7.46 -37.49
CA GLU A 112 37.96 -8.78 -37.77
C GLU A 112 37.26 -9.37 -36.54
N GLU A 113 37.86 -9.25 -35.36
CA GLU A 113 37.19 -9.60 -34.09
C GLU A 113 35.91 -8.79 -33.90
N GLY A 114 35.96 -7.48 -34.17
CA GLY A 114 34.78 -6.60 -34.15
C GLY A 114 33.69 -7.05 -35.12
N ARG A 115 34.05 -7.39 -36.37
CA ARG A 115 33.13 -7.88 -37.40
C ARG A 115 32.45 -9.18 -36.95
N VAL A 116 33.22 -10.16 -36.50
CA VAL A 116 32.71 -11.46 -36.03
C VAL A 116 31.80 -11.30 -34.81
N ASN A 117 32.17 -10.45 -33.85
CA ASN A 117 31.35 -10.19 -32.67
C ASN A 117 30.03 -9.49 -33.03
N ALA A 118 30.04 -8.52 -33.94
CA ALA A 118 28.82 -7.86 -34.41
C ALA A 118 27.83 -8.85 -35.04
N HIS A 119 28.31 -9.80 -35.85
CA HIS A 119 27.46 -10.87 -36.38
C HIS A 119 26.91 -11.78 -35.29
N ARG A 120 27.77 -12.21 -34.35
CA ARG A 120 27.37 -13.05 -33.23
C ARG A 120 26.29 -12.38 -32.37
N GLU A 121 26.44 -11.10 -32.05
CA GLU A 121 25.47 -10.34 -31.25
C GLU A 121 24.13 -10.20 -31.97
N ALA A 122 24.14 -9.83 -33.25
CA ALA A 122 22.91 -9.69 -34.03
C ALA A 122 22.14 -11.01 -34.15
N ILE A 123 22.84 -12.14 -34.33
CA ILE A 123 22.24 -13.47 -34.31
C ILE A 123 21.69 -13.79 -32.92
N ALA A 124 22.45 -13.51 -31.85
CA ALA A 124 22.01 -13.74 -30.47
C ALA A 124 20.76 -12.93 -30.11
N CYS A 125 20.60 -11.71 -30.64
CA CYS A 125 19.35 -10.93 -30.50
C CYS A 125 18.15 -11.64 -31.13
N LEU A 126 18.31 -12.22 -32.33
CA LEU A 126 17.25 -13.01 -32.97
C LEU A 126 16.94 -14.27 -32.15
N GLU A 127 17.96 -14.99 -31.70
CA GLU A 127 17.79 -16.17 -30.86
C GLU A 127 17.12 -15.87 -29.52
N ALA A 128 17.30 -14.67 -28.97
CA ALA A 128 16.60 -14.24 -27.75
C ALA A 128 15.08 -14.18 -27.95
N TYR A 129 14.60 -13.78 -29.11
CA TYR A 129 13.17 -13.78 -29.45
C TYR A 129 12.59 -15.19 -29.62
N ALA A 130 13.43 -16.19 -29.89
CA ALA A 130 12.99 -17.58 -29.97
C ALA A 130 12.70 -18.20 -28.59
N LYS A 131 13.21 -17.60 -27.50
CA LYS A 131 13.01 -18.06 -26.13
C LYS A 131 11.57 -17.78 -25.67
N PRO A 132 11.04 -18.54 -24.69
CA PRO A 132 9.73 -18.27 -24.12
C PRO A 132 9.63 -16.84 -23.57
N ALA A 133 8.58 -16.12 -23.95
CA ALA A 133 8.32 -14.78 -23.45
C ALA A 133 7.97 -14.78 -21.96
N SER A 134 8.23 -13.66 -21.27
CA SER A 134 7.75 -13.48 -19.89
C SER A 134 6.22 -13.54 -19.88
N PRO A 135 5.58 -14.13 -18.86
CA PRO A 135 4.13 -14.09 -18.68
C PRO A 135 3.55 -12.66 -18.62
N GLU A 136 4.37 -11.66 -18.33
CA GLU A 136 3.97 -10.25 -18.24
C GLU A 136 3.96 -9.55 -19.60
N THR A 137 4.60 -10.11 -20.63
CA THR A 137 4.65 -9.49 -21.95
C THR A 137 3.29 -9.59 -22.64
N ASP A 138 2.73 -8.44 -23.01
CA ASP A 138 1.46 -8.34 -23.73
C ASP A 138 1.57 -8.69 -25.22
N ALA A 139 0.43 -8.97 -25.84
CA ALA A 139 0.39 -9.33 -27.26
C ALA A 139 0.91 -8.21 -28.18
N ALA A 140 0.71 -6.94 -27.80
CA ALA A 140 1.17 -5.78 -28.57
C ALA A 140 2.70 -5.70 -28.65
N THR A 141 3.37 -5.91 -27.52
CA THR A 141 4.84 -5.94 -27.42
C THR A 141 5.42 -7.11 -28.22
N LEU A 142 4.82 -8.31 -28.11
CA LEU A 142 5.22 -9.47 -28.90
C LEU A 142 5.09 -9.24 -30.41
N LYS A 143 4.05 -8.54 -30.86
CA LYS A 143 3.90 -8.12 -32.27
C LYS A 143 4.99 -7.14 -32.69
N GLY A 144 5.40 -6.24 -31.81
CA GLY A 144 6.55 -5.36 -32.02
C GLY A 144 7.84 -6.14 -32.26
N PHE A 145 8.14 -7.12 -31.39
CA PHE A 145 9.29 -8.01 -31.56
C PHE A 145 9.21 -8.84 -32.86
N LEU A 146 8.01 -9.31 -33.22
CA LEU A 146 7.80 -10.02 -34.47
C LEU A 146 8.11 -9.13 -35.68
N SER A 147 7.68 -7.87 -35.66
CA SER A 147 7.98 -6.91 -36.72
C SER A 147 9.49 -6.67 -36.86
N VAL A 148 10.21 -6.50 -35.74
CA VAL A 148 11.67 -6.35 -35.74
C VAL A 148 12.34 -7.59 -36.34
N ALA A 149 11.99 -8.79 -35.86
CA ALA A 149 12.57 -10.05 -36.35
C ALA A 149 12.29 -10.26 -37.84
N GLN A 150 11.08 -9.94 -38.31
CA GLN A 150 10.71 -10.02 -39.73
C GLN A 150 11.45 -9.01 -40.60
N GLY A 151 11.73 -7.81 -40.05
CA GLY A 151 12.44 -6.73 -40.72
C GLY A 151 13.92 -7.00 -40.97
N VAL A 152 14.52 -7.99 -40.30
CA VAL A 152 15.93 -8.36 -40.55
C VAL A 152 16.09 -8.88 -41.97
N VAL A 153 16.80 -8.13 -42.82
CA VAL A 153 17.10 -8.56 -44.19
C VAL A 153 18.24 -9.56 -44.15
N ILE A 154 18.05 -10.71 -44.80
CA ILE A 154 19.08 -11.73 -45.00
C ILE A 154 19.66 -11.51 -46.39
N GLY A 155 20.98 -11.30 -46.48
CA GLY A 155 21.64 -10.98 -47.74
C GLY A 155 23.14 -10.78 -47.58
N PRO A 156 23.82 -10.14 -48.55
CA PRO A 156 25.28 -10.03 -48.58
C PRO A 156 25.91 -9.42 -47.32
N GLN A 157 25.19 -8.55 -46.62
CA GLN A 157 25.61 -7.95 -45.35
C GLN A 157 25.72 -8.96 -44.18
N CYS A 158 25.20 -10.17 -44.34
CA CYS A 158 25.33 -11.26 -43.36
C CYS A 158 26.61 -12.07 -43.58
N GLU A 159 27.32 -11.84 -44.69
CA GLU A 159 28.60 -12.47 -45.04
C GLU A 159 28.52 -14.01 -44.93
N GLU A 160 29.52 -14.67 -44.32
CA GLU A 160 29.52 -16.12 -44.14
C GLU A 160 28.44 -16.63 -43.15
N TYR A 161 27.77 -15.73 -42.44
CA TYR A 161 26.77 -16.05 -41.42
C TYR A 161 25.33 -16.06 -41.95
N GLU A 162 25.10 -15.86 -43.24
CA GLU A 162 23.75 -15.78 -43.84
C GLU A 162 22.84 -16.93 -43.41
N ALA A 163 23.34 -18.16 -43.43
CA ALA A 163 22.58 -19.34 -43.00
C ALA A 163 22.22 -19.31 -41.50
N ALA A 164 23.11 -18.79 -40.66
CA ALA A 164 22.87 -18.65 -39.22
C ALA A 164 21.82 -17.58 -38.92
N TYR A 165 21.89 -16.42 -39.58
CA TYR A 165 20.85 -15.40 -39.49
C TYR A 165 19.50 -15.91 -39.99
N ALA A 166 19.47 -16.61 -41.12
CA ALA A 166 18.23 -17.17 -41.68
C ALA A 166 17.55 -18.11 -40.68
N LYS A 167 18.33 -19.05 -40.10
CA LYS A 167 17.85 -20.00 -39.10
C LYS A 167 17.36 -19.31 -37.82
N ALA A 168 18.12 -18.34 -37.31
CA ALA A 168 17.75 -17.58 -36.11
C ALA A 168 16.47 -16.78 -36.35
N LYS A 169 16.36 -16.09 -37.50
CA LYS A 169 15.16 -15.35 -37.90
C LYS A 169 13.93 -16.25 -38.02
N GLU A 170 14.07 -17.39 -38.71
CA GLU A 170 12.96 -18.34 -38.89
C GLU A 170 12.46 -18.85 -37.55
N THR A 171 13.37 -19.28 -36.68
CA THR A 171 13.04 -19.78 -35.33
C THR A 171 12.37 -18.69 -34.49
N ALA A 172 12.92 -17.48 -34.48
CA ALA A 172 12.36 -16.33 -33.77
C ALA A 172 10.93 -16.01 -34.24
N VAL A 173 10.72 -15.92 -35.54
CA VAL A 173 9.41 -15.62 -36.13
C VAL A 173 8.39 -16.70 -35.80
N ALA A 174 8.78 -17.98 -35.85
CA ALA A 174 7.89 -19.09 -35.50
C ALA A 174 7.48 -19.07 -34.02
N SER A 175 8.46 -18.88 -33.12
CA SER A 175 8.21 -18.78 -31.67
C SER A 175 7.33 -17.59 -31.32
N LEU A 176 7.62 -16.41 -31.87
CA LEU A 176 6.85 -15.19 -31.62
C LEU A 176 5.42 -15.30 -32.13
N LYS A 177 5.19 -15.83 -33.34
CA LYS A 177 3.83 -16.08 -33.84
C LYS A 177 3.02 -16.97 -32.90
N THR A 178 3.64 -18.04 -32.42
CA THR A 178 3.00 -18.96 -31.47
C THR A 178 2.67 -18.24 -30.15
N ALA A 179 3.62 -17.48 -29.60
CA ALA A 179 3.44 -16.73 -28.37
C ALA A 179 2.34 -15.66 -28.50
N ILE A 180 2.27 -14.95 -29.63
CA ILE A 180 1.22 -13.96 -29.91
C ILE A 180 -0.15 -14.63 -29.87
N ILE A 181 -0.35 -15.74 -30.59
CA ILE A 181 -1.64 -16.45 -30.60
C ILE A 181 -2.05 -16.87 -29.20
N THR A 182 -1.13 -17.45 -28.42
CA THR A 182 -1.40 -17.84 -27.03
C THR A 182 -1.76 -16.63 -26.17
N ARG A 183 -1.04 -15.51 -26.34
CA ARG A 183 -1.25 -14.31 -25.53
C ARG A 183 -2.53 -13.57 -25.87
N GLU A 184 -2.86 -13.44 -27.16
CA GLU A 184 -4.12 -12.84 -27.62
C GLU A 184 -5.32 -13.63 -27.10
N ARG A 185 -5.25 -14.97 -27.15
CA ARG A 185 -6.31 -15.81 -26.59
C ARG A 185 -6.46 -15.58 -25.09
N TYR A 186 -5.35 -15.55 -24.36
CA TYR A 186 -5.37 -15.28 -22.92
C TYR A 186 -5.96 -13.91 -22.59
N GLU A 187 -5.54 -12.85 -23.29
CA GLU A 187 -6.04 -11.49 -23.08
C GLU A 187 -7.53 -11.37 -23.43
N ALA A 188 -7.99 -12.03 -24.50
CA ALA A 188 -9.41 -12.10 -24.84
C ALA A 188 -10.23 -12.84 -23.76
N GLU A 189 -9.74 -13.99 -23.28
CA GLU A 189 -10.38 -14.74 -22.19
C GLU A 189 -10.47 -13.91 -20.90
N GLN A 190 -9.43 -13.12 -20.57
CA GLN A 190 -9.46 -12.23 -19.41
C GLN A 190 -10.47 -11.09 -19.58
N ALA A 191 -10.54 -10.48 -20.77
CA ALA A 191 -11.50 -9.41 -21.05
C ALA A 191 -12.95 -9.92 -20.99
N GLU A 192 -13.24 -11.09 -21.56
CA GLU A 192 -14.56 -11.73 -21.46
C GLU A 192 -14.92 -12.06 -20.00
N LEU A 193 -13.96 -12.59 -19.23
CA LEU A 193 -14.16 -12.88 -17.82
C LEU A 193 -14.46 -11.63 -17.00
N GLU A 194 -13.84 -10.49 -17.31
CA GLU A 194 -14.12 -9.21 -16.67
C GLU A 194 -15.53 -8.70 -16.98
N VAL A 195 -15.96 -8.79 -18.25
CA VAL A 195 -17.34 -8.47 -18.64
C VAL A 195 -18.35 -9.34 -17.91
N LEU A 196 -18.13 -10.66 -17.88
CA LEU A 196 -19.00 -11.60 -17.17
C LEU A 196 -19.06 -11.32 -15.66
N ARG A 197 -17.94 -10.95 -15.03
CA ARG A 197 -17.90 -10.56 -13.62
C ARG A 197 -18.70 -9.30 -13.37
N ARG A 198 -18.58 -8.29 -14.24
CA ARG A 198 -19.34 -7.05 -14.14
C ARG A 198 -20.82 -7.29 -14.30
N GLU A 199 -21.23 -8.05 -15.32
CA GLU A 199 -22.64 -8.42 -15.52
C GLU A 199 -23.22 -9.21 -14.35
N ALA A 200 -22.44 -10.14 -13.78
CA ALA A 200 -22.85 -10.91 -12.62
C ALA A 200 -23.03 -10.03 -11.38
N GLU A 201 -22.14 -9.05 -11.17
CA GLU A 201 -22.29 -8.08 -10.09
C GLU A 201 -23.50 -7.16 -10.31
N GLU A 202 -23.70 -6.64 -11.52
CA GLU A 202 -24.87 -5.83 -11.87
C GLU A 202 -26.19 -6.62 -11.72
N ARG A 203 -26.21 -7.92 -12.03
CA ARG A 203 -27.36 -8.80 -11.74
C ARG A 203 -27.60 -8.92 -10.24
N LYS A 204 -26.56 -9.22 -9.45
CA LYS A 204 -26.69 -9.30 -7.99
C LYS A 204 -27.20 -8.01 -7.37
N GLN A 205 -26.75 -6.85 -7.87
CA GLN A 205 -27.24 -5.56 -7.39
C GLN A 205 -28.71 -5.35 -7.77
N ARG A 206 -29.10 -5.65 -9.01
CA ARG A 206 -30.52 -5.60 -9.42
C ARG A 206 -31.41 -6.54 -8.61
N ASP A 207 -30.96 -7.77 -8.38
CA ASP A 207 -31.70 -8.76 -7.60
C ASP A 207 -31.89 -8.28 -6.16
N ARG A 208 -30.84 -7.72 -5.53
CA ARG A 208 -30.94 -7.10 -4.20
C ARG A 208 -31.86 -5.89 -4.18
N GLU A 209 -31.78 -5.00 -5.16
CA GLU A 209 -32.67 -3.85 -5.26
C GLU A 209 -34.13 -4.26 -5.51
N GLU A 210 -34.36 -5.34 -6.24
CA GLU A 210 -35.69 -5.91 -6.43
C GLU A 210 -36.20 -6.59 -5.16
N GLU A 211 -35.36 -7.34 -4.45
CA GLU A 211 -35.68 -7.93 -3.14
C GLU A 211 -36.05 -6.86 -2.12
N ILE A 212 -35.22 -5.81 -1.97
CA ILE A 212 -35.52 -4.66 -1.11
C ILE A 212 -36.84 -3.98 -1.51
N ARG A 213 -37.11 -3.82 -2.80
CA ARG A 213 -38.38 -3.25 -3.28
C ARG A 213 -39.57 -4.14 -2.98
N ARG A 214 -39.44 -5.47 -3.15
CA ARG A 214 -40.49 -6.45 -2.83
C ARG A 214 -40.76 -6.47 -1.33
N GLU A 215 -39.71 -6.51 -0.50
CA GLU A 215 -39.81 -6.43 0.95
C GLU A 215 -40.46 -5.12 1.39
N ALA A 216 -40.05 -3.97 0.85
CA ALA A 216 -40.66 -2.69 1.16
C ALA A 216 -42.15 -2.63 0.76
N ALA A 217 -42.51 -3.16 -0.41
CA ALA A 217 -43.91 -3.25 -0.86
C ALA A 217 -44.74 -4.20 0.01
N GLU A 218 -44.17 -5.35 0.42
CA GLU A 218 -44.83 -6.29 1.31
C GLU A 218 -45.01 -5.71 2.71
N GLN A 219 -43.99 -5.05 3.27
CA GLN A 219 -44.07 -4.35 4.55
C GLN A 219 -45.12 -3.26 4.52
N GLU A 220 -45.22 -2.49 3.44
CA GLU A 220 -46.25 -1.46 3.30
C GLU A 220 -47.65 -2.07 3.19
N ARG A 221 -47.82 -3.15 2.40
CA ARG A 221 -49.10 -3.88 2.35
C ARG A 221 -49.51 -4.39 3.73
N LEU A 222 -48.58 -4.97 4.47
CA LEU A 222 -48.83 -5.48 5.82
C LEU A 222 -49.17 -4.34 6.80
N ARG A 223 -48.52 -3.18 6.68
CA ARG A 223 -48.86 -1.98 7.47
C ARG A 223 -50.27 -1.48 7.18
N VAL A 224 -50.65 -1.38 5.91
CA VAL A 224 -51.99 -0.97 5.49
C VAL A 224 -53.05 -1.98 5.96
N GLU A 225 -52.79 -3.28 5.81
CA GLU A 225 -53.70 -4.34 6.27
C GLU A 225 -53.85 -4.34 7.80
N ASN A 226 -52.75 -4.23 8.54
CA ASN A 226 -52.79 -4.14 10.01
C ASN A 226 -53.48 -2.86 10.49
N ALA A 227 -53.26 -1.72 9.81
CA ALA A 227 -53.96 -0.47 10.13
C ALA A 227 -55.46 -0.58 9.86
N ALA A 228 -55.85 -1.15 8.73
CA ALA A 228 -57.27 -1.39 8.40
C ALA A 228 -57.91 -2.37 9.38
N LYS A 229 -57.19 -3.42 9.81
CA LYS A 229 -57.67 -4.36 10.82
C LYS A 229 -57.82 -3.69 12.19
N ALA A 230 -56.82 -2.90 12.61
CA ALA A 230 -56.88 -2.14 13.86
C ALA A 230 -58.00 -1.11 13.85
N GLU A 231 -58.28 -0.46 12.71
CA GLU A 231 -59.40 0.46 12.55
C GLU A 231 -60.75 -0.27 12.66
N ARG A 232 -60.89 -1.44 12.04
CA ARG A 232 -62.09 -2.29 12.18
C ARG A 232 -62.28 -2.75 13.62
N GLU A 233 -61.25 -3.28 14.26
CA GLU A 233 -61.31 -3.71 15.66
C GLU A 233 -61.66 -2.54 16.60
N ALA A 234 -61.09 -1.35 16.35
CA ALA A 234 -61.44 -0.14 17.09
C ALA A 234 -62.88 0.33 16.84
N ALA A 235 -63.38 0.21 15.61
CA ALA A 235 -64.77 0.51 15.27
C ALA A 235 -65.74 -0.48 15.93
N ASP A 236 -65.43 -1.78 15.89
CA ASP A 236 -66.20 -2.85 16.54
C ASP A 236 -66.24 -2.65 18.06
N LEU A 237 -65.11 -2.30 18.69
CA LEU A 237 -65.05 -1.98 20.11
C LEU A 237 -65.88 -0.74 20.45
N ARG A 238 -65.84 0.32 19.62
CA ARG A 238 -66.68 1.51 19.81
C ARG A 238 -68.16 1.19 19.67
N GLU A 239 -68.55 0.33 18.72
CA GLU A 239 -69.94 -0.10 18.56
C GLU A 239 -70.40 -0.94 19.76
N GLN A 240 -69.58 -1.87 20.24
CA GLN A 240 -69.88 -2.65 21.44
C GLN A 240 -70.01 -1.78 22.68
N GLU A 241 -69.14 -0.79 22.84
CA GLU A 241 -69.19 0.17 23.95
C GLU A 241 -70.47 1.02 23.87
N LEU A 242 -70.85 1.51 22.69
CA LEU A 242 -72.10 2.24 22.49
C LEU A 242 -73.32 1.36 22.79
N LYS A 243 -73.30 0.08 22.39
CA LYS A 243 -74.35 -0.89 22.73
C LYS A 243 -74.45 -1.11 24.23
N ARG A 244 -73.32 -1.32 24.92
CA ARG A 244 -73.30 -1.46 26.39
C ARG A 244 -73.83 -0.21 27.09
N GLN A 245 -73.46 0.98 26.62
CA GLN A 245 -73.98 2.23 27.16
C GLN A 245 -75.48 2.37 26.95
N ALA A 246 -76.01 1.95 25.80
CA ALA A 246 -77.44 1.92 25.53
C ALA A 246 -78.18 0.89 26.42
N GLU A 247 -77.64 -0.33 26.56
CA GLU A 247 -78.18 -1.38 27.44
C GLU A 247 -78.18 -0.93 28.91
N ASP A 248 -77.10 -0.31 29.40
CA ASP A 248 -77.03 0.22 30.76
C ASP A 248 -78.00 1.39 30.96
N ALA A 249 -78.21 2.24 29.94
CA ALA A 249 -79.20 3.31 30.00
C ALA A 249 -80.64 2.75 30.05
N GLU A 250 -80.97 1.77 29.22
CA GLU A 250 -82.27 1.07 29.26
C GLU A 250 -82.50 0.37 30.60
N ARG A 251 -81.46 -0.28 31.14
CA ARG A 251 -81.54 -0.92 32.46
C ARG A 251 -81.80 0.08 33.57
N ARG A 252 -81.15 1.26 33.53
CA ARG A 252 -81.42 2.35 34.48
C ARG A 252 -82.87 2.84 34.36
N VAL A 253 -83.40 3.00 33.14
CA VAL A 253 -84.80 3.38 32.93
C VAL A 253 -85.74 2.30 33.52
N ALA A 254 -85.51 1.02 33.21
CA ALA A 254 -86.32 -0.08 33.73
C ALA A 254 -86.24 -0.21 35.28
N GLU A 255 -85.06 -0.01 35.87
CA GLU A 255 -84.88 0.03 37.34
C GLU A 255 -85.62 1.22 37.97
N THR A 256 -85.62 2.39 37.31
CA THR A 256 -86.42 3.53 37.79
C THR A 256 -87.92 3.29 37.68
N GLU A 257 -88.40 2.69 36.58
CA GLU A 257 -89.82 2.37 36.41
C GLU A 257 -90.31 1.31 37.42
N THR A 258 -89.51 0.28 37.68
CA THR A 258 -89.83 -0.75 38.67
C THR A 258 -89.85 -0.18 40.09
N ARG A 259 -88.94 0.74 40.43
CA ARG A 259 -88.96 1.47 41.71
C ARG A 259 -90.23 2.32 41.86
N LEU A 260 -90.59 3.09 40.84
CA LEU A 260 -91.82 3.90 40.85
C LEU A 260 -93.09 3.05 40.97
N LYS A 261 -93.14 1.87 40.34
CA LYS A 261 -94.27 0.94 40.49
C LYS A 261 -94.39 0.38 41.92
N ARG A 262 -93.27 0.00 42.56
CA ARG A 262 -93.27 -0.46 43.95
C ARG A 262 -93.74 0.64 44.92
N GLU A 263 -93.23 1.86 44.76
CA GLU A 263 -93.65 3.01 45.57
C GLU A 263 -95.15 3.31 45.41
N ALA A 264 -95.70 3.17 44.20
CA ALA A 264 -97.13 3.36 43.91
C ALA A 264 -98.04 2.21 44.42
N GLU A 265 -97.53 0.99 44.53
CA GLU A 265 -98.25 -0.14 45.15
C GLU A 265 -98.24 -0.03 46.69
N GLU A 266 -97.11 0.33 47.29
CA GLU A 266 -97.02 0.55 48.74
C GLU A 266 -97.93 1.71 49.21
N ALA A 267 -98.01 2.80 48.44
CA ALA A 267 -98.92 3.91 48.73
C ALA A 267 -100.41 3.49 48.68
N ARG A 268 -100.80 2.66 47.70
CA ARG A 268 -102.18 2.15 47.57
C ARG A 268 -102.55 1.17 48.68
N ALA A 269 -101.62 0.30 49.07
CA ALA A 269 -101.84 -0.63 50.18
C ALA A 269 -102.00 0.10 51.54
N ALA A 270 -101.30 1.22 51.75
CA ALA A 270 -101.45 2.05 52.95
C ALA A 270 -102.82 2.74 53.02
N GLU A 271 -103.34 3.24 51.90
CA GLU A 271 -104.64 3.92 51.82
C GLU A 271 -105.83 2.96 52.03
N GLU A 272 -105.76 1.73 51.50
CA GLU A 272 -106.77 0.70 51.73
C GLU A 272 -106.82 0.19 53.19
N ALA A 273 -105.69 0.20 53.90
CA ALA A 273 -105.65 -0.19 55.30
C ALA A 273 -106.27 0.87 56.23
N GLU A 274 -106.17 2.15 55.86
CA GLU A 274 -106.74 3.26 56.65
C GLU A 274 -108.25 3.37 56.49
N THR A 275 -108.77 3.13 55.29
CA THR A 275 -110.22 3.14 55.00
C THR A 275 -110.97 2.02 55.74
N ARG A 276 -110.41 0.79 55.79
CA ARG A 276 -111.02 -0.33 56.56
C ARG A 276 -111.13 -0.05 58.06
N LYS A 277 -110.18 0.66 58.66
CA LYS A 277 -110.24 1.03 60.08
C LYS A 277 -111.36 2.04 60.38
N ARG A 278 -111.61 2.97 59.46
CA ARG A 278 -112.65 4.01 59.60
C ARG A 278 -114.07 3.44 59.42
N GLU A 279 -114.25 2.42 58.57
CA GLU A 279 -115.55 1.78 58.38
C GLU A 279 -115.96 0.91 59.57
N ALA A 280 -115.04 0.14 60.15
CA ALA A 280 -115.32 -0.71 61.32
C ALA A 280 -115.77 0.10 62.55
N ASP A 281 -115.18 1.29 62.79
CA ASP A 281 -115.54 2.17 63.92
C ASP A 281 -116.94 2.80 63.74
N ARG A 282 -117.39 3.05 62.50
CA ARG A 282 -118.74 3.56 62.23
C ARG A 282 -119.83 2.53 62.51
N GLU A 283 -119.62 1.26 62.11
CA GLU A 283 -120.60 0.21 62.35
C GLU A 283 -120.77 -0.10 63.83
N HIS A 284 -119.67 -0.12 64.59
CA HIS A 284 -119.71 -0.36 66.03
C HIS A 284 -120.59 0.66 66.78
N ARG A 285 -120.40 1.95 66.47
CA ARG A 285 -121.17 3.05 67.08
C ARG A 285 -122.65 3.00 66.72
N ARG A 286 -122.98 2.64 65.48
CA ARG A 286 -124.37 2.53 65.02
C ARG A 286 -125.13 1.43 65.77
N ALA A 287 -124.51 0.26 65.95
CA ALA A 287 -125.13 -0.87 66.64
C ALA A 287 -125.47 -0.57 68.11
N ILE A 288 -124.58 0.15 68.81
CA ILE A 288 -124.77 0.52 70.21
C ILE A 288 -125.89 1.55 70.38
N ASN A 289 -125.94 2.56 69.50
CA ASN A 289 -127.01 3.55 69.50
C ASN A 289 -128.38 2.94 69.24
N GLN A 290 -128.46 1.94 68.37
CA GLN A 290 -129.71 1.24 68.08
C GLN A 290 -130.26 0.54 69.33
N LYS A 291 -129.40 -0.16 70.09
CA LYS A 291 -129.81 -0.83 71.34
C LYS A 291 -130.27 0.15 72.41
N ALA A 292 -129.60 1.28 72.54
CA ALA A 292 -130.02 2.34 73.47
C ALA A 292 -131.36 2.97 73.05
N LEU A 293 -131.60 3.13 71.75
CA LEU A 293 -132.89 3.59 71.23
C LEU A 293 -134.03 2.61 71.56
N ASP A 294 -133.81 1.31 71.35
CA ASP A 294 -134.81 0.29 71.63
C ASP A 294 -135.18 0.22 73.13
N ALA A 295 -134.21 0.47 74.03
CA ALA A 295 -134.46 0.55 75.46
C ALA A 295 -135.35 1.75 75.86
N PHE A 296 -135.17 2.91 75.22
CA PHE A 296 -136.05 4.06 75.44
C PHE A 296 -137.49 3.79 74.98
N ILE A 297 -137.66 3.12 73.84
CA ILE A 297 -138.99 2.76 73.31
C ILE A 297 -139.70 1.78 74.25
N ALA A 298 -138.98 0.77 74.76
CA ALA A 298 -139.53 -0.20 75.72
C ALA A 298 -139.97 0.45 77.06
N GLY A 299 -139.34 1.57 77.46
CA GLY A 299 -139.71 2.36 78.64
C GLY A 299 -140.99 3.18 78.50
N GLY A 300 -141.69 3.12 77.36
CA GLY A 300 -142.94 3.84 77.11
C GLY A 300 -142.76 5.24 76.49
N ILE A 301 -141.53 5.60 76.07
CA ILE A 301 -141.26 6.85 75.36
C ILE A 301 -141.48 6.63 73.86
N SER A 302 -142.19 7.54 73.19
CA SER A 302 -142.39 7.43 71.74
C SER A 302 -141.08 7.54 70.97
N ARG A 303 -140.98 6.83 69.84
CA ARG A 303 -139.74 6.72 69.04
C ARG A 303 -139.13 8.07 68.68
N GLU A 304 -139.94 9.07 68.36
CA GLU A 304 -139.44 10.41 67.98
C GLU A 304 -138.75 11.10 69.16
N ILE A 305 -139.36 11.07 70.35
CA ILE A 305 -138.77 11.65 71.56
C ILE A 305 -137.55 10.84 72.01
N ALA A 306 -137.56 9.51 71.84
CA ALA A 306 -136.43 8.63 72.14
C ALA A 306 -135.20 8.90 71.25
N ILE A 307 -135.40 9.13 69.95
CA ILE A 307 -134.31 9.52 69.03
C ILE A 307 -133.74 10.87 69.47
N GLN A 308 -134.60 11.82 69.82
CA GLN A 308 -134.19 13.16 70.23
C GLN A 308 -133.38 13.10 71.55
N ALA A 309 -133.82 12.30 72.52
CA ALA A 309 -133.09 12.04 73.75
C ALA A 309 -131.74 11.34 73.48
N LEU A 310 -131.70 10.32 72.62
CA LEU A 310 -130.47 9.62 72.25
C LEU A 310 -129.47 10.56 71.55
N MET A 311 -129.93 11.43 70.66
CA MET A 311 -129.08 12.44 70.02
C MET A 311 -128.50 13.42 71.04
N LEU A 312 -129.32 13.92 71.98
CA LEU A 312 -128.84 14.81 73.03
C LEU A 312 -127.82 14.12 73.95
N ILE A 313 -127.96 12.82 74.23
CA ILE A 313 -126.98 12.05 75.02
C ILE A 313 -125.71 11.76 74.19
N ALA A 314 -125.83 11.39 72.92
CA ALA A 314 -124.70 11.16 72.02
C ALA A 314 -123.87 12.43 71.80
N GLN A 315 -124.53 13.60 71.78
CA GLN A 315 -123.90 14.92 71.72
C GLN A 315 -123.44 15.45 73.10
N ARG A 316 -123.65 14.68 74.18
CA ARG A 316 -123.38 15.07 75.58
C ARG A 316 -124.07 16.37 76.04
N ALA A 317 -125.18 16.73 75.39
CA ALA A 317 -125.99 17.89 75.74
C ALA A 317 -126.82 17.69 77.01
N ILE A 318 -127.00 16.45 77.48
CA ILE A 318 -127.59 16.13 78.80
C ILE A 318 -126.45 15.86 79.79
N PRO A 319 -126.23 16.73 80.80
CA PRO A 319 -125.15 16.54 81.76
C PRO A 319 -125.30 15.24 82.55
N ASN A 320 -124.17 14.57 82.82
CA ASN A 320 -124.05 13.35 83.64
C ASN A 320 -124.72 12.07 83.07
N VAL A 321 -125.00 12.01 81.75
CA VAL A 321 -125.44 10.79 81.04
C VAL A 321 -124.62 10.62 79.75
N THR A 322 -124.09 9.43 79.47
CA THR A 322 -123.30 9.14 78.24
C THR A 322 -123.59 7.74 77.68
N ILE A 323 -123.52 7.59 76.35
CA ILE A 323 -123.51 6.28 75.66
C ILE A 323 -122.06 5.79 75.58
N GLN A 324 -121.80 4.57 76.04
CA GLN A 324 -120.50 3.90 75.86
C GLN A 324 -120.52 3.17 74.52
N TYR A 325 -119.65 3.61 73.60
CA TYR A 325 -119.40 3.02 72.28
C TYR A 325 -118.24 2.05 72.28
#